data_AF-F7TA79-F1
#
_entry.id   AF-F7TA79-F1
#
_cell.length_a   1.000
_cell.length_b   1.000
_cell.length_c   1.000
_cell.angle_alpha   90.00
_cell.angle_beta   90.00
_cell.angle_gamma   90.00
#
_symmetry.space_group_name_H-M   'P 1'
#
loop_
_entity.id
_entity.type
_entity.pdbx_description
1 polymer ?
#
loop_
_entity_poly.entity_id
_entity_poly.type
_entity_poly.pdbx_seq_one_letter_code
_entity_poly.pdbx_strand_id
1 'polypeptide(L)'
;MSNPYRELFQAPGAAGFVAACAVARLALPMIGIGIITMLSQVRGAYTLAGAVAATFALATALLAPRISRLVDRHGQGRVLPLAAGACVAGLAGLAACVRLQAPDWTLFVFAAL
;
A
#
# COMPACT_ATOMS: atom_id res chain seq x y z
N MET A 1 32.45 11.29 22.37
CA MET A 1 32.02 10.34 21.34
C MET A 1 30.76 10.91 20.70
N SER A 2 30.76 11.26 19.41
CA SER A 2 29.54 11.72 18.73
C SER A 2 28.51 10.60 18.77
N ASN A 3 27.25 10.94 19.06
CA ASN A 3 26.17 9.96 19.07
C ASN A 3 25.93 9.53 17.60
N PRO A 4 26.16 8.25 17.23
CA PRO A 4 26.04 7.77 15.85
C PRO A 4 24.66 8.04 15.24
N TYR A 5 23.60 8.08 16.07
CA TYR A 5 22.25 8.45 15.62
C TYR A 5 22.16 9.89 15.14
N ARG A 6 22.94 10.80 15.74
CA ARG A 6 22.92 12.23 15.38
C ARG A 6 23.61 12.47 14.03
N GLU A 7 24.61 11.67 13.68
CA GLU A 7 25.23 11.68 12.34
C GLU A 7 24.29 11.13 11.27
N LEU A 8 23.48 10.12 11.58
CA LEU A 8 22.49 9.57 10.64
C LEU A 8 21.39 10.59 10.26
N PHE A 9 20.97 11.42 11.22
CA PHE A 9 19.99 12.50 10.99
C PHE A 9 20.59 13.78 10.38
N GLN A 10 21.92 13.88 10.23
CA GLN A 10 22.59 15.01 9.57
C GLN A 10 22.57 14.92 8.05
N ALA A 11 22.21 13.76 7.47
CA ALA A 11 22.06 13.63 6.03
C ALA A 11 20.94 14.58 5.52
N PRO A 12 21.20 15.40 4.50
CA PRO A 12 20.22 16.35 3.98
C PRO A 12 18.97 15.61 3.49
N GLY A 13 17.81 15.94 4.07
CA GLY A 13 16.52 15.31 3.74
C GLY A 13 16.09 14.14 4.61
N ALA A 14 16.91 13.68 5.56
CA ALA A 14 16.58 12.54 6.43
C ALA A 14 15.29 12.76 7.25
N ALA A 15 15.09 13.95 7.82
CA ALA A 15 13.90 14.27 8.60
C ALA A 15 12.61 14.23 7.75
N GLY A 16 12.66 14.76 6.53
CA GLY A 16 11.52 14.74 5.60
C GLY A 16 11.17 13.31 5.17
N PHE A 17 12.18 12.48 4.90
CA PHE A 17 11.99 11.07 4.59
C PHE A 17 11.35 10.29 5.75
N VAL A 18 11.83 10.49 6.98
CA VAL A 18 11.27 9.82 8.16
C VAL A 18 9.83 10.25 8.41
N ALA A 19 9.51 11.55 8.25
CA ALA A 19 8.15 12.04 8.36
C ALA A 19 7.21 11.42 7.31
N ALA A 20 7.65 11.34 6.05
CA ALA A 20 6.90 10.69 4.98
C ALA A 20 6.67 9.19 5.27
N CYS A 21 7.69 8.47 5.74
CA CYS A 21 7.56 7.08 6.16
C CYS A 21 6.61 6.89 7.35
N ALA A 22 6.60 7.82 8.31
CA ALA A 22 5.69 7.78 9.44
C ALA A 22 4.22 7.88 8.99
N VAL A 23 3.92 8.79 8.07
CA VAL A 23 2.58 8.92 7.47
C VAL A 23 2.23 7.67 6.66
N ALA A 24 3.16 7.17 5.84
CA ALA A 24 2.92 5.97 5.03
C ALA A 24 2.62 4.72 5.87
N ARG A 25 3.19 4.62 7.07
CA ARG A 25 2.90 3.51 8.00
C ARG A 25 1.46 3.49 8.51
N LEU A 26 0.80 4.64 8.60
CA LEU A 26 -0.61 4.71 8.98
C LEU A 26 -1.53 4.21 7.87
N ALA A 27 -1.16 4.44 6.61
CA ALA A 27 -1.98 4.08 5.46
C ALA A 27 -2.13 2.56 5.28
N LEU A 28 -1.06 1.79 5.50
CA LEU A 28 -1.05 0.35 5.24
C LEU A 28 -2.14 -0.44 5.98
N PRO A 29 -2.30 -0.32 7.32
CA PRO A 29 -3.42 -0.96 8.02
C PRO A 29 -4.79 -0.33 7.68
N MET A 30 -4.83 0.97 7.40
CA MET A 30 -6.07 1.66 7.04
C MET A 30 -6.66 1.19 5.71
N ILE A 31 -5.82 0.80 4.74
CA ILE A 31 -6.30 0.24 3.46
C ILE A 31 -7.08 -1.06 3.69
N GLY A 32 -6.55 -1.96 4.51
CA GLY A 32 -7.24 -3.23 4.82
C GLY A 32 -8.60 -3.00 5.47
N ILE A 33 -8.67 -2.10 6.46
CA ILE A 33 -9.93 -1.72 7.12
C ILE A 33 -10.88 -1.07 6.10
N GLY A 34 -10.38 -0.15 5.28
CA GLY A 34 -11.16 0.55 4.25
C GLY A 34 -11.79 -0.40 3.23
N ILE A 35 -11.03 -1.39 2.74
CA ILE A 35 -11.55 -2.43 1.83
C ILE A 35 -12.70 -3.20 2.48
N ILE A 36 -12.49 -3.66 3.73
CA ILE A 36 -13.50 -4.43 4.45
C ILE A 36 -14.77 -3.61 4.66
N THR A 37 -14.62 -2.37 5.17
CA THR A 37 -15.75 -1.47 5.42
C THR A 37 -16.48 -1.09 4.13
N MET A 38 -15.76 -0.81 3.04
CA MET A 38 -16.38 -0.46 1.77
C MET A 38 -17.21 -1.62 1.21
N LEU A 39 -16.64 -2.84 1.20
CA LEU A 39 -17.36 -4.01 0.69
C LEU A 39 -18.50 -4.45 1.61
N SER A 40 -18.34 -4.36 2.92
CA SER A 40 -19.39 -4.72 3.88
C SER A 40 -20.58 -3.77 3.79
N GLN A 41 -20.33 -2.46 3.63
CA GLN A 41 -21.39 -1.45 3.49
C GLN A 41 -22.11 -1.53 2.15
N VAL A 42 -21.37 -1.75 1.04
CA VAL A 42 -21.97 -1.71 -0.31
C VAL A 42 -22.62 -3.03 -0.72
N ARG A 43 -22.04 -4.17 -0.32
CA ARG A 43 -22.49 -5.51 -0.77
C ARG A 43 -23.09 -6.39 0.32
N GLY A 44 -22.98 -6.01 1.60
CA GLY A 44 -23.45 -6.82 2.73
C GLY A 44 -22.71 -8.16 2.92
N ALA A 45 -21.76 -8.48 2.04
CA ALA A 45 -21.07 -9.77 2.00
C ALA A 45 -19.70 -9.69 2.70
N TYR A 46 -19.68 -10.01 4.00
CA TYR A 46 -18.45 -10.05 4.81
C TYR A 46 -17.43 -11.08 4.34
N THR A 47 -17.89 -12.18 3.75
CA THR A 47 -17.01 -13.23 3.18
C THR A 47 -16.22 -12.72 1.99
N LEU A 48 -16.87 -12.00 1.07
CA LEU A 48 -16.19 -11.37 -0.07
C LEU A 48 -15.25 -10.25 0.40
N ALA A 49 -15.70 -9.42 1.34
CA ALA A 49 -14.89 -8.36 1.93
C ALA A 49 -13.60 -8.91 2.56
N GLY A 50 -13.71 -10.00 3.32
CA GLY A 50 -12.58 -10.69 3.92
C GLY A 50 -11.65 -11.32 2.89
N ALA A 51 -12.20 -11.96 1.84
CA ALA A 51 -11.40 -12.59 0.78
C ALA A 51 -10.59 -11.57 -0.03
N VAL A 52 -11.19 -10.42 -0.37
CA VAL A 52 -10.51 -9.33 -1.09
C VAL A 52 -9.44 -8.69 -0.21
N ALA A 53 -9.73 -8.43 1.07
CA ALA A 53 -8.73 -7.92 2.01
C ALA A 53 -7.57 -8.90 2.25
N ALA A 54 -7.86 -10.20 2.33
CA ALA A 54 -6.84 -11.25 2.44
C ALA A 54 -5.96 -11.31 1.17
N THR A 55 -6.56 -11.13 0.00
CA THR A 55 -5.83 -11.06 -1.28
C THR A 55 -4.88 -9.86 -1.30
N PHE A 56 -5.36 -8.69 -0.88
CA PHE A 56 -4.52 -7.49 -0.74
C PHE A 56 -3.36 -7.72 0.24
N ALA A 57 -3.63 -8.32 1.39
CA ALA A 57 -2.60 -8.63 2.39
C ALA A 57 -1.55 -9.62 1.86
N LEU A 58 -1.97 -10.68 1.16
CA LEU A 58 -1.07 -11.66 0.54
C LEU A 58 -0.24 -11.04 -0.58
N ALA A 59 -0.85 -10.26 -1.47
CA ALA A 59 -0.16 -9.55 -2.52
C ALA A 59 0.90 -8.61 -1.94
N THR A 60 0.54 -7.82 -0.93
CA THR A 60 1.47 -6.92 -0.22
C THR A 60 2.61 -7.70 0.43
N ALA A 61 2.33 -8.83 1.09
CA ALA A 61 3.35 -9.67 1.72
C ALA A 61 4.36 -10.24 0.71
N LEU A 62 3.91 -10.59 -0.50
CA LEU A 62 4.76 -11.11 -1.57
C LEU A 62 5.52 -10.00 -2.32
N LEU A 63 4.89 -8.85 -2.51
CA LEU A 63 5.45 -7.71 -3.23
C LEU A 63 6.42 -6.91 -2.37
N ALA A 64 6.20 -6.78 -1.07
CA ALA A 64 7.04 -5.97 -0.17
C ALA A 64 8.53 -6.36 -0.20
N PRO A 65 8.93 -7.64 -0.14
CA PRO A 65 10.34 -8.03 -0.29
C PRO A 65 10.91 -7.72 -1.68
N ARG A 66 10.09 -7.81 -2.73
CA ARG A 66 10.53 -7.52 -4.10
C ARG A 66 10.77 -6.03 -4.29
N ILE A 67 9.83 -5.20 -3.82
CA ILE A 67 9.95 -3.74 -3.84
C ILE A 67 11.15 -3.31 -3.00
N SER A 68 11.36 -3.88 -1.81
CA SER A 68 12.55 -3.59 -0.99
C SER A 68 13.84 -3.88 -1.76
N ARG A 69 13.97 -5.06 -2.38
CA ARG A 69 15.15 -5.41 -3.19
C ARG A 69 15.34 -4.47 -4.39
N LEU A 70 14.25 -4.02 -5.02
CA LEU A 70 14.29 -3.08 -6.13
C LEU A 70 14.76 -1.70 -5.67
N VAL A 71 14.28 -1.24 -4.52
CA VAL A 71 14.69 0.01 -3.88
C VAL A 71 16.19 -0.04 -3.53
N ASP A 72 16.66 -1.15 -2.97
CA ASP A 72 18.07 -1.33 -2.61
C ASP A 72 19.00 -1.32 -3.84
N ARG A 73 18.51 -1.81 -4.99
CA ARG A 73 19.29 -1.89 -6.24
C ARG A 73 19.24 -0.63 -7.10
N HIS A 74 18.09 0.02 -7.21
CA HIS A 74 17.86 1.13 -8.15
C HIS A 74 17.66 2.49 -7.47
N GLY A 75 17.69 2.51 -6.14
CA GLY A 75 17.50 3.70 -5.32
C GLY A 75 16.03 4.03 -5.06
N GLN A 76 15.79 4.61 -3.89
CA GLN A 76 14.46 5.03 -3.42
C GLN A 76 13.77 6.02 -4.38
N GLY A 77 14.53 6.95 -4.98
CA GLY A 77 13.97 8.06 -5.76
C GLY A 77 13.25 7.65 -7.05
N ARG A 78 13.54 6.49 -7.64
CA ARG A 78 12.88 5.99 -8.85
C ARG A 78 11.81 4.95 -8.56
N VAL A 79 12.08 4.05 -7.61
CA VAL A 79 11.20 2.90 -7.35
C VAL A 79 10.00 3.30 -6.50
N LEU A 80 10.20 4.18 -5.50
CA LEU A 80 9.15 4.54 -4.55
C LEU A 80 7.99 5.30 -5.20
N PRO A 81 8.20 6.26 -6.13
CA PRO A 81 7.09 6.92 -6.84
C PRO A 81 6.31 5.95 -7.73
N LEU A 82 6.99 5.02 -8.39
CA LEU A 82 6.34 4.01 -9.23
C LEU A 82 5.49 3.04 -8.41
N ALA A 83 6.03 2.54 -7.29
CA ALA A 83 5.30 1.68 -6.37
C ALA A 83 4.09 2.40 -5.76
N ALA A 84 4.26 3.66 -5.34
CA ALA A 84 3.16 4.48 -4.84
C ALA A 84 2.08 4.71 -5.91
N GLY A 85 2.48 4.99 -7.16
CA GLY A 85 1.57 5.13 -8.29
C GLY A 85 0.77 3.87 -8.58
N ALA A 86 1.40 2.69 -8.50
CA ALA A 86 0.73 1.40 -8.62
C ALA A 86 -0.32 1.22 -7.52
N CYS A 87 0.05 1.41 -6.25
CA CYS A 87 -0.90 1.31 -5.14
C CYS A 87 -2.10 2.26 -5.31
N VAL A 88 -1.86 3.52 -5.70
CA VAL A 88 -2.94 4.50 -5.93
C VAL A 88 -3.85 4.07 -7.07
N ALA A 89 -3.29 3.52 -8.16
CA ALA A 89 -4.05 3.00 -9.27
C ALA A 89 -4.90 1.77 -8.88
N GLY A 90 -4.35 0.87 -8.06
CA GLY A 90 -5.06 -0.30 -7.53
C GLY A 90 -6.27 0.11 -6.68
N LEU A 91 -6.06 1.03 -5.73
CA LEU A 91 -7.13 1.57 -4.89
C LEU A 91 -8.20 2.32 -5.69
N ALA A 92 -7.79 3.14 -6.66
CA ALA A 92 -8.73 3.84 -7.53
C ALA A 92 -9.55 2.87 -8.40
N GLY A 93 -8.91 1.82 -8.93
CA GLY A 93 -9.59 0.77 -9.70
C GLY A 93 -10.56 -0.03 -8.84
N LEU A 94 -10.19 -0.35 -7.60
CA LEU A 94 -11.06 -1.02 -6.64
C LEU A 94 -12.30 -0.17 -6.30
N ALA A 95 -12.10 1.12 -6.02
CA ALA A 95 -13.20 2.06 -5.77
C ALA A 95 -14.12 2.23 -7.00
N ALA A 96 -13.54 2.31 -8.21
CA ALA A 96 -14.30 2.39 -9.45
C ALA A 96 -15.11 1.10 -9.70
N CYS A 97 -14.52 -0.08 -9.48
CA CYS A 97 -15.21 -1.36 -9.62
C CYS A 97 -16.41 -1.48 -8.68
N VAL A 98 -16.27 -1.02 -7.43
CA VAL A 98 -17.38 -1.01 -6.49
C VAL A 98 -18.46 -0.02 -6.90
N ARG A 99 -18.09 1.17 -7.38
CA ARG A 99 -19.06 2.17 -7.87
C ARG A 99 -19.82 1.71 -9.11
N LEU A 100 -19.15 1.01 -10.03
CA LEU A 100 -19.74 0.53 -11.29
C LEU A 100 -20.43 -0.84 -11.16
N GLN A 101 -20.51 -1.41 -9.95
CA GLN A 101 -21.00 -2.77 -9.71
C GLN A 101 -20.36 -3.82 -10.62
N ALA A 102 -19.05 -3.70 -10.82
CA ALA A 102 -18.28 -4.61 -11.65
C ALA A 102 -18.28 -6.04 -11.08
N PRO A 103 -17.99 -7.06 -11.92
CA PRO A 103 -17.93 -8.45 -11.48
C PRO A 103 -16.91 -8.68 -10.36
N ASP A 104 -17.18 -9.62 -9.47
CA ASP A 104 -16.39 -9.85 -8.25
C ASP A 104 -14.91 -10.13 -8.53
N TRP A 105 -14.60 -10.80 -9.65
CA TRP A 105 -13.23 -11.11 -10.05
C TRP A 105 -12.36 -9.86 -10.28
N THR A 106 -12.94 -8.73 -10.69
CA THR A 106 -12.17 -7.50 -10.92
C THR A 106 -11.66 -6.92 -9.61
N LEU A 107 -12.39 -7.12 -8.50
CA LEU A 107 -11.98 -6.67 -7.17
C LEU A 107 -10.68 -7.36 -6.72
N PHE A 108 -10.50 -8.64 -7.05
CA PHE A 108 -9.28 -9.38 -6.75
C PHE A 108 -8.09 -8.89 -7.57
N VAL A 109 -8.30 -8.53 -8.84
CA VAL A 109 -7.24 -8.00 -9.72
C VAL A 109 -6.74 -6.66 -9.20
N PHE A 110 -7.64 -5.75 -8.85
CA PHE A 110 -7.26 -4.43 -8.33
C PHE A 110 -6.74 -4.48 -6.88
N ALA A 111 -7.19 -5.46 -6.07
CA ALA A 111 -6.62 -5.70 -4.75
C ALA A 111 -5.21 -6.29 -4.78
N ALA A 112 -4.80 -6.92 -5.89
CA ALA A 112 -3.45 -7.48 -6.04
C ALA A 112 -2.43 -6.48 -6.61
N LEU A 113 -2.87 -5.29 -7.00
CA LEU A 113 -2.08 -4.25 -7.69
C LEU A 113 -1.64 -3.14 -6.73
#